data_AF-A0AAD9J0Z3-F1
#
_entry.id   AF-A0AAD9J0Z3-F1
#
_cell.length_a   1.000
_cell.length_b   1.000
_cell.length_c   1.000
_cell.angle_alpha   90.00
_cell.angle_beta   90.00
_cell.angle_gamma   90.00
#
_symmetry.space_group_name_H-M   'P 1'
#
loop_
_entity.id
_entity.type
_entity.pdbx_description
1 polymer ?
#
loop_
_entity_poly.entity_id
_entity_poly.type
_entity_poly.pdbx_seq_one_letter_code
_entity_poly.pdbx_strand_id
1 'polypeptide(L)'
;MQVKSLFLQHFHLDQTYYLMSGRCARLLNEYFNALDVHNKSGLNDIQFSNLMKVITDLTQTEILFLFELFDLDASGILEFGEFYLMVCILIATKDNIMKGFIHMHSRVVFDLLDANSSGTISVSEFKKYGFFFDFTPDAINGVFHEFDVSHDQVLDYREFRMFALACVNSKKEMNREEVVC
;
A
#
# COMPACT_ATOMS: atom_id res chain seq x y z
N MET A 1 7.10 -0.79 8.53
CA MET A 1 8.04 -0.03 7.66
C MET A 1 8.10 1.41 8.15
N GLN A 2 9.24 2.10 8.05
CA GLN A 2 9.39 3.53 8.32
C GLN A 2 9.77 4.30 7.05
N VAL A 3 9.07 5.40 6.80
CA VAL A 3 9.36 6.34 5.71
C VAL A 3 10.31 7.43 6.21
N LYS A 4 11.47 7.57 5.58
CA LYS A 4 12.57 8.47 5.96
C LYS A 4 12.73 9.68 5.03
N SER A 5 11.88 9.81 4.02
CA SER A 5 12.01 10.87 3.01
C SER A 5 11.67 12.25 3.56
N LEU A 6 12.64 13.17 3.49
CA LEU A 6 12.43 14.60 3.72
C LEU A 6 11.48 15.20 2.68
N PHE A 7 11.49 14.70 1.45
CA PHE A 7 10.60 15.18 0.40
C PHE A 7 9.13 14.82 0.70
N LEU A 8 8.87 13.57 1.10
CA LEU A 8 7.51 13.11 1.40
C LEU A 8 7.01 13.58 2.77
N GLN A 9 7.88 14.12 3.64
CA GLN A 9 7.51 14.57 4.98
C GLN A 9 6.29 15.51 4.99
N HIS A 10 6.23 16.42 4.02
CA HIS A 10 5.17 17.44 3.89
C HIS A 10 4.02 17.03 2.97
N PHE A 11 4.04 15.80 2.44
CA PHE A 11 2.96 15.27 1.64
C PHE A 11 1.95 14.59 2.56
N HIS A 12 0.68 14.87 2.32
CA HIS A 12 -0.45 14.32 3.05
C HIS A 12 -1.55 13.95 2.07
N LEU A 13 -2.28 12.88 2.39
CA LEU A 13 -3.48 12.51 1.66
C LEU A 13 -4.67 13.29 2.20
N ASP A 14 -5.60 13.61 1.30
CA ASP A 14 -6.90 14.15 1.70
C ASP A 14 -7.66 13.15 2.58
N GLN A 15 -8.36 13.65 3.60
CA GLN A 15 -9.08 12.80 4.57
C GLN A 15 -10.35 12.16 4.01
N THR A 16 -10.90 12.69 2.92
CA THR A 16 -12.12 12.18 2.28
C THR A 16 -11.79 11.10 1.26
N TYR A 17 -10.81 11.37 0.41
CA TYR A 17 -10.50 10.51 -0.74
C TYR A 17 -9.24 9.68 -0.56
N TYR A 18 -8.40 9.97 0.45
CA TYR A 18 -7.11 9.31 0.62
C TYR A 18 -6.23 9.40 -0.64
N LEU A 19 -6.25 10.56 -1.30
CA LEU A 19 -5.47 10.88 -2.50
C LEU A 19 -4.71 12.19 -2.29
N MET A 20 -3.62 12.37 -3.04
CA MET A 20 -2.88 13.63 -3.03
C MET A 20 -3.69 14.75 -3.69
N SER A 21 -3.52 15.98 -3.20
CA SER A 21 -3.99 17.16 -3.93
C SER A 21 -3.32 17.24 -5.32
N GLY A 22 -3.98 17.86 -6.30
CA GLY A 22 -3.40 18.04 -7.64
C GLY A 22 -2.05 18.80 -7.63
N ARG A 23 -1.83 19.69 -6.64
CA ARG A 23 -0.53 20.38 -6.48
C ARG A 23 0.57 19.43 -6.03
N CYS A 24 0.28 18.57 -5.04
CA CYS A 24 1.22 17.54 -4.57
C CYS A 24 1.48 16.51 -5.68
N ALA A 25 0.45 16.08 -6.40
CA ALA A 25 0.60 15.16 -7.54
C ALA A 25 1.51 15.76 -8.63
N ARG A 26 1.35 17.05 -8.94
CA ARG A 26 2.24 17.74 -9.89
C ARG A 26 3.69 17.80 -9.40
N LEU A 27 3.91 18.12 -8.12
CA LEU A 27 5.27 18.12 -7.54
C LEU A 27 5.89 16.72 -7.57
N LEU A 28 5.09 15.69 -7.30
CA LEU A 28 5.55 14.31 -7.38
C LEU A 28 5.89 13.91 -8.81
N ASN A 29 5.14 14.38 -9.81
CA ASN A 29 5.44 14.16 -11.22
C ASN A 29 6.77 14.80 -11.64
N GLU A 30 7.06 16.02 -11.19
CA GLU A 30 8.37 16.64 -11.42
C GLU A 30 9.51 15.84 -10.75
N TYR A 31 9.27 15.32 -9.54
CA TYR A 31 10.23 14.47 -8.85
C TYR A 31 10.45 13.14 -9.59
N PHE A 32 9.39 12.49 -10.07
CA PHE A 32 9.45 11.30 -10.89
C PHE A 32 10.26 11.52 -12.17
N ASN A 33 10.00 12.61 -12.89
CA ASN A 33 10.75 12.97 -14.11
C ASN A 33 12.24 13.18 -13.82
N ALA A 34 12.58 13.74 -12.65
CA ALA A 34 13.98 13.90 -12.25
C ALA A 34 14.66 12.56 -11.91
N LEU A 35 13.90 11.57 -11.45
CA LEU A 35 14.38 10.21 -11.20
C LEU A 35 14.52 9.40 -12.49
N ASP A 36 13.67 9.66 -13.50
CA ASP A 36 13.72 9.03 -14.82
C ASP A 36 14.88 9.58 -15.69
N VAL A 37 16.12 9.28 -15.29
CA VAL A 37 17.33 9.73 -15.99
C VAL A 37 17.44 9.20 -17.43
N HIS A 38 16.69 8.17 -17.79
CA HIS A 38 16.69 7.58 -19.12
C HIS A 38 15.58 8.13 -20.02
N ASN A 39 14.65 8.93 -19.48
CA ASN A 39 13.49 9.49 -20.17
C ASN A 39 12.65 8.40 -20.86
N LYS A 40 12.42 7.29 -20.15
CA LYS A 40 11.59 6.17 -20.63
C LYS A 40 10.14 6.24 -20.14
N SER A 41 9.75 7.35 -19.50
CA SER A 41 8.46 7.51 -18.83
C SER A 41 8.23 6.49 -17.71
N GLY A 42 9.32 5.99 -17.11
CA GLY A 42 9.29 4.90 -16.15
C GLY A 42 10.59 4.74 -15.39
N LEU A 43 10.51 4.20 -14.17
CA LEU A 43 11.69 3.87 -13.36
C LEU A 43 12.03 2.40 -13.49
N ASN A 44 13.24 2.06 -13.94
CA ASN A 44 13.69 0.67 -13.87
C ASN A 44 13.97 0.22 -12.42
N ASP A 45 14.19 -1.08 -12.25
CA ASP A 45 14.52 -1.73 -10.99
C ASP A 45 15.69 -1.07 -10.23
N ILE A 46 16.73 -0.62 -10.92
CA ILE A 46 17.88 0.05 -10.31
C ILE A 46 17.52 1.45 -9.81
N GLN A 47 16.82 2.26 -10.62
CA GLN A 47 16.36 3.60 -10.24
C GLN A 47 15.40 3.51 -9.04
N PHE A 48 14.44 2.59 -9.11
CA PHE A 48 13.50 2.29 -8.04
C PHE A 48 14.20 1.83 -6.77
N SER A 49 15.10 0.85 -6.86
CA SER A 49 15.77 0.29 -5.69
C SER A 49 16.63 1.32 -4.97
N ASN A 50 17.35 2.16 -5.70
CA ASN A 50 18.13 3.24 -5.11
C ASN A 50 17.25 4.28 -4.41
N LEU A 51 16.11 4.65 -5.02
CA LEU A 51 15.15 5.52 -4.37
C LEU A 51 14.65 4.92 -3.05
N MET A 52 14.15 3.68 -3.10
CA MET A 52 13.51 3.02 -1.95
C MET A 52 14.46 2.85 -0.77
N LYS A 53 15.75 2.59 -1.01
CA LYS A 53 16.80 2.55 0.03
C LYS A 53 16.99 3.89 0.73
N VAL A 54 16.81 5.00 0.02
CA VAL A 54 16.95 6.35 0.58
C VAL A 54 15.70 6.75 1.35
N ILE A 55 14.51 6.40 0.84
CA ILE A 55 13.24 6.90 1.38
C ILE A 55 12.58 5.98 2.40
N THR A 56 13.06 4.75 2.59
CA THR A 56 12.50 3.78 3.56
C THR A 56 13.59 3.06 4.37
N ASP A 57 13.17 2.21 5.31
CA ASP A 57 14.02 1.25 6.01
C ASP A 57 13.93 -0.19 5.48
N LEU A 58 13.36 -0.38 4.29
CA LEU A 58 13.15 -1.69 3.69
C LEU A 58 14.46 -2.38 3.33
N THR A 59 14.46 -3.71 3.47
CA THR A 59 15.52 -4.59 2.98
C THR A 59 15.51 -4.68 1.46
N GLN A 60 16.62 -5.13 0.86
CA GLN A 60 16.69 -5.33 -0.58
C GLN A 60 15.60 -6.29 -1.08
N THR A 61 15.30 -7.34 -0.33
CA THR A 61 14.28 -8.33 -0.68
C THR A 61 12.88 -7.71 -0.70
N GLU A 62 12.53 -6.93 0.33
CA GLU A 62 11.25 -6.22 0.38
C GLU A 62 11.12 -5.22 -0.77
N ILE A 63 12.19 -4.49 -1.11
CA ILE A 63 12.21 -3.57 -2.24
C ILE A 63 11.96 -4.31 -3.57
N LEU A 64 12.55 -5.49 -3.77
CA LEU A 64 12.28 -6.30 -4.97
C LEU A 64 10.83 -6.76 -5.02
N PHE A 65 10.26 -7.18 -3.88
CA PHE A 65 8.84 -7.54 -3.79
C PHE A 65 7.94 -6.35 -4.13
N LEU A 66 8.29 -5.13 -3.72
CA LEU A 66 7.51 -3.95 -4.10
C LEU A 66 7.60 -3.63 -5.58
N PHE A 67 8.76 -3.80 -6.20
CA PHE A 67 8.88 -3.62 -7.64
C PHE A 67 7.97 -4.62 -8.39
N GLU A 68 8.04 -5.90 -8.02
CA GLU A 68 7.14 -6.95 -8.55
C GLU A 68 5.66 -6.65 -8.31
N LEU A 69 5.32 -6.06 -7.16
CA LEU A 69 3.95 -5.75 -6.77
C LEU A 69 3.33 -4.63 -7.61
N PHE A 70 4.14 -3.66 -8.02
CA PHE A 70 3.66 -2.47 -8.72
C PHE A 70 3.88 -2.48 -10.22
N ASP A 71 4.83 -3.25 -10.75
CA ASP A 71 5.03 -3.51 -12.19
C ASP A 71 3.95 -4.50 -12.68
N LEU A 72 2.68 -4.06 -12.65
CA LEU A 72 1.51 -4.92 -12.83
C LEU A 72 1.41 -5.53 -14.24
N ASP A 73 1.95 -4.82 -15.23
CA ASP A 73 1.99 -5.28 -16.61
C ASP A 73 3.29 -6.01 -16.97
N ALA A 74 4.19 -6.18 -15.99
CA ALA A 74 5.52 -6.77 -16.15
C ALA A 74 6.33 -6.11 -17.28
N SER A 75 6.16 -4.80 -17.46
CA SER A 75 6.91 -4.01 -18.43
C SER A 75 8.39 -3.87 -18.06
N GLY A 76 8.74 -4.13 -16.79
CA GLY A 76 10.07 -3.94 -16.25
C GLY A 76 10.40 -2.47 -15.97
N ILE A 77 9.41 -1.59 -16.03
CA ILE A 77 9.50 -0.19 -15.64
C ILE A 77 8.29 0.18 -14.79
N LEU A 78 8.51 1.03 -13.79
CA LEU A 78 7.43 1.56 -12.98
C LEU A 78 6.92 2.87 -13.58
N GLU A 79 5.70 2.87 -14.13
CA GLU A 79 5.08 4.06 -14.70
C GLU A 79 4.64 5.05 -13.61
N PHE A 80 4.33 6.30 -14.01
CA PHE A 80 3.95 7.33 -13.03
C PHE A 80 2.69 6.97 -12.23
N GLY A 81 1.73 6.27 -12.83
CA GLY A 81 0.50 5.85 -12.13
C GLY A 81 0.79 4.86 -10.99
N GLU A 82 1.65 3.89 -11.25
CA GLU A 82 2.08 2.87 -10.29
C GLU A 82 2.96 3.50 -9.20
N PHE A 83 3.90 4.35 -9.61
CA PHE A 83 4.71 5.15 -8.70
C PHE A 83 3.87 6.04 -7.78
N TYR A 84 2.86 6.72 -8.34
CA TYR A 84 1.94 7.56 -7.57
C TYR A 84 1.19 6.76 -6.51
N LEU A 85 0.67 5.58 -6.88
CA LEU A 85 -0.05 4.71 -5.96
C LEU A 85 0.87 4.22 -4.82
N MET A 86 2.08 3.78 -5.16
CA MET A 86 3.09 3.41 -4.17
C MET A 86 3.35 4.57 -3.20
N VAL A 87 3.55 5.79 -3.71
CA VAL A 87 3.81 6.97 -2.87
C VAL A 87 2.61 7.33 -1.99
N CYS A 88 1.37 7.16 -2.47
CA CYS A 88 0.18 7.29 -1.63
C CYS A 88 0.22 6.32 -0.44
N ILE A 89 0.59 5.05 -0.67
CA ILE A 89 0.67 4.05 0.40
C ILE A 89 1.79 4.38 1.39
N LEU A 90 2.96 4.84 0.91
CA LEU A 90 4.03 5.35 1.78
C LEU A 90 3.57 6.52 2.66
N ILE A 91 2.80 7.48 2.10
CA ILE A 91 2.23 8.58 2.87
C ILE A 91 1.20 8.05 3.88
N ALA A 92 0.38 7.07 3.50
CA ALA A 92 -0.60 6.46 4.40
C ALA A 92 0.05 5.77 5.61
N THR A 93 1.17 5.08 5.41
CA THR A 93 2.02 4.53 6.49
C THR A 93 2.61 5.66 7.33
N LYS A 94 3.25 6.65 6.70
CA LYS A 94 3.87 7.80 7.39
C LYS A 94 2.88 8.52 8.32
N ASP A 95 1.66 8.75 7.85
CA ASP A 95 0.63 9.51 8.58
C ASP A 95 -0.23 8.61 9.48
N ASN A 96 0.05 7.30 9.57
CA ASN A 96 -0.71 6.33 10.37
C ASN A 96 -2.21 6.26 9.99
N ILE A 97 -2.51 6.46 8.70
CA ILE A 97 -3.87 6.44 8.16
C ILE A 97 -4.16 5.22 7.28
N MET A 98 -3.26 4.24 7.26
CA MET A 98 -3.34 3.01 6.47
C MET A 98 -4.71 2.31 6.53
N LYS A 99 -5.29 2.14 7.72
CA LYS A 99 -6.62 1.52 7.88
C LYS A 99 -7.73 2.23 7.09
N GLY A 100 -7.70 3.57 7.06
CA GLY A 100 -8.66 4.36 6.29
C GLY A 100 -8.40 4.30 4.80
N PHE A 101 -7.12 4.29 4.40
CA PHE A 101 -6.69 4.07 3.03
C PHE A 101 -7.18 2.72 2.49
N ILE A 102 -6.96 1.62 3.22
CA ILE A 102 -7.39 0.27 2.85
C ILE A 102 -8.92 0.20 2.71
N HIS A 103 -9.68 0.82 3.61
CA HIS A 103 -11.12 0.85 3.49
C HIS A 103 -11.59 1.59 2.22
N MET A 104 -11.05 2.80 2.00
CA MET A 104 -11.44 3.64 0.86
C MET A 104 -11.06 3.00 -0.48
N HIS A 105 -9.85 2.44 -0.55
CA HIS A 105 -9.26 1.87 -1.75
C HIS A 105 -9.21 0.34 -1.70
N SER A 106 -10.19 -0.28 -1.03
CA SER A 106 -10.19 -1.73 -0.77
C SER A 106 -10.04 -2.59 -2.02
N ARG A 107 -10.62 -2.16 -3.15
CA ARG A 107 -10.45 -2.86 -4.42
C ARG A 107 -9.01 -2.79 -4.93
N VAL A 108 -8.40 -1.61 -4.89
CA VAL A 108 -7.01 -1.41 -5.32
C VAL A 108 -6.05 -2.19 -4.43
N VAL A 109 -6.25 -2.17 -3.12
CA VAL A 109 -5.42 -2.95 -2.18
C VAL A 109 -5.61 -4.45 -2.40
N PHE A 110 -6.84 -4.90 -2.66
CA PHE A 110 -7.12 -6.29 -2.99
C PHE A 110 -6.37 -6.72 -4.26
N ASP A 111 -6.50 -5.94 -5.33
CA ASP A 111 -5.86 -6.25 -6.62
C ASP A 111 -4.32 -6.24 -6.50
N LEU A 112 -3.73 -5.40 -5.64
CA LEU A 112 -2.30 -5.46 -5.32
C LEU A 112 -1.95 -6.75 -4.55
N LEU A 113 -2.71 -7.11 -3.51
CA LEU A 113 -2.45 -8.31 -2.72
C LEU A 113 -2.66 -9.61 -3.50
N ASP A 114 -3.60 -9.64 -4.45
CA ASP A 114 -3.83 -10.73 -5.41
C ASP A 114 -2.84 -10.65 -6.58
N ALA A 115 -1.54 -10.74 -6.26
CA ALA A 115 -0.46 -10.48 -7.21
C ALA A 115 -0.44 -11.43 -8.42
N ASN A 116 -0.98 -12.64 -8.28
CA ASN A 116 -1.12 -13.58 -9.41
C ASN A 116 -2.44 -13.40 -10.20
N SER A 117 -3.28 -12.44 -9.83
CA SER A 117 -4.60 -12.18 -10.41
C SER A 117 -5.53 -13.41 -10.42
N SER A 118 -5.47 -14.22 -9.38
CA SER A 118 -6.32 -15.42 -9.23
C SER A 118 -7.78 -15.07 -8.90
N GLY A 119 -8.05 -13.83 -8.50
CA GLY A 119 -9.34 -13.38 -7.98
C GLY A 119 -9.48 -13.59 -6.47
N THR A 120 -8.43 -14.05 -5.79
CA THR A 120 -8.42 -14.36 -4.34
C THR A 120 -7.04 -14.09 -3.74
N ILE A 121 -6.96 -13.63 -2.49
CA ILE A 121 -5.68 -13.43 -1.81
C ILE A 121 -5.31 -14.69 -1.04
N SER A 122 -4.24 -15.38 -1.43
CA SER A 122 -3.71 -16.50 -0.65
C SER A 122 -2.96 -16.05 0.61
N VAL A 123 -2.86 -16.94 1.61
CA VAL A 123 -2.04 -16.70 2.81
C VAL A 123 -0.58 -16.36 2.44
N SER A 124 -0.04 -16.98 1.40
CA SER A 124 1.32 -16.73 0.91
C SER A 124 1.49 -15.32 0.34
N GLU A 125 0.55 -14.86 -0.49
CA GLU A 125 0.60 -13.52 -1.08
C GLU A 125 0.43 -12.46 0.00
N PHE A 126 -0.52 -12.66 0.91
CA PHE A 126 -0.72 -11.74 2.02
C PHE A 126 0.53 -11.67 2.91
N LYS A 127 1.18 -12.80 3.21
CA LYS A 127 2.45 -12.78 3.97
C LYS A 127 3.59 -12.12 3.21
N LYS A 128 3.64 -12.27 1.87
CA LYS A 128 4.70 -11.69 1.03
C LYS A 128 4.57 -10.16 0.94
N TYR A 129 3.36 -9.63 0.77
CA TYR A 129 3.16 -8.20 0.48
C TYR A 129 2.49 -7.40 1.61
N GLY A 130 1.93 -8.08 2.61
CA GLY A 130 1.17 -7.44 3.70
C GLY A 130 1.97 -6.45 4.54
N PHE A 131 3.30 -6.63 4.62
CA PHE A 131 4.18 -5.69 5.33
C PHE A 131 4.07 -4.25 4.78
N PHE A 132 3.75 -4.09 3.49
CA PHE A 132 3.62 -2.79 2.84
C PHE A 132 2.34 -2.04 3.26
N PHE A 133 1.34 -2.78 3.71
CA PHE A 133 0.06 -2.26 4.21
C PHE A 133 -0.02 -2.31 5.75
N ASP A 134 1.13 -2.30 6.42
CA ASP A 134 1.27 -2.36 7.88
C ASP A 134 0.68 -3.62 8.55
N PHE A 135 0.63 -4.75 7.85
CA PHE A 135 0.28 -6.04 8.43
C PHE A 135 1.48 -6.80 8.97
N THR A 136 1.36 -7.29 10.21
CA THR A 136 2.28 -8.27 10.77
C THR A 136 1.85 -9.70 10.40
N PRO A 137 2.76 -10.67 10.37
CA PRO A 137 2.41 -12.08 10.12
C PRO A 137 1.30 -12.61 11.05
N ASP A 138 1.30 -12.20 12.32
CA ASP A 138 0.27 -12.59 13.29
C ASP A 138 -1.07 -11.95 12.99
N ALA A 139 -1.08 -10.67 12.61
CA ALA A 139 -2.29 -9.98 12.20
C ALA A 139 -2.92 -10.66 10.97
N ILE A 140 -2.10 -11.08 10.00
CA ILE A 140 -2.57 -11.80 8.80
C ILE A 140 -3.27 -13.11 9.21
N ASN A 141 -2.66 -13.92 10.07
CA ASN A 141 -3.30 -15.16 10.53
C ASN A 141 -4.65 -14.88 11.22
N GLY A 142 -4.75 -13.80 12.00
CA GLY A 142 -6.00 -13.35 12.61
C GLY A 142 -7.06 -12.95 11.57
N VAL A 143 -6.67 -12.26 10.50
CA VAL A 143 -7.57 -11.89 9.41
C VAL A 143 -8.16 -13.13 8.75
N PHE A 144 -7.33 -14.13 8.39
CA PHE A 144 -7.85 -15.37 7.81
C PHE A 144 -8.79 -16.11 8.78
N HIS A 145 -8.42 -16.20 10.06
CA HIS A 145 -9.28 -16.87 11.05
C HIS A 145 -10.67 -16.21 11.19
N GLU A 146 -10.76 -14.88 11.09
CA GLU A 146 -12.01 -14.14 11.30
C GLU A 146 -12.83 -13.94 10.02
N PHE A 147 -12.17 -13.76 8.87
CA PHE A 147 -12.82 -13.33 7.63
C PHE A 147 -12.84 -14.37 6.51
N ASP A 148 -12.05 -15.45 6.57
CA ASP A 148 -12.20 -16.60 5.66
C ASP A 148 -13.41 -17.43 6.10
N VAL A 149 -14.59 -16.99 5.66
CA VAL A 149 -15.89 -17.60 5.99
C VAL A 149 -16.07 -18.91 5.24
N SER A 150 -15.50 -19.01 4.04
CA SER A 150 -15.58 -20.20 3.22
C SER A 150 -14.66 -21.34 3.71
N HIS A 151 -13.63 -21.01 4.49
CA HIS A 151 -12.59 -21.89 5.01
C HIS A 151 -11.74 -22.55 3.92
N ASP A 152 -11.51 -21.86 2.82
CA ASP A 152 -10.70 -22.33 1.69
C ASP A 152 -9.24 -21.83 1.72
N GLN A 153 -8.86 -21.12 2.79
CA GLN A 153 -7.53 -20.54 3.02
C GLN A 153 -7.13 -19.48 1.98
N VAL A 154 -8.11 -18.90 1.29
CA VAL A 154 -7.95 -17.69 0.50
C VAL A 154 -8.96 -16.64 0.97
N LEU A 155 -8.80 -15.40 0.54
CA LEU A 155 -9.80 -14.36 0.75
C LEU A 155 -10.35 -13.92 -0.60
N ASP A 156 -11.64 -14.12 -0.83
CA ASP A 156 -12.33 -13.48 -1.94
C ASP A 156 -12.50 -11.96 -1.68
N TYR A 157 -12.87 -11.19 -2.70
CA TYR A 157 -13.02 -9.74 -2.54
C TYR A 157 -14.10 -9.36 -1.49
N ARG A 158 -15.14 -10.19 -1.30
CA ARG A 158 -16.17 -9.91 -0.29
C ARG A 158 -15.62 -10.11 1.11
N GLU A 159 -14.88 -11.19 1.34
CA GLU A 159 -14.20 -11.49 2.62
C GLU A 159 -13.19 -10.39 2.94
N PHE A 160 -12.34 -10.02 1.98
CA PHE A 160 -11.39 -8.91 2.14
C PHE A 160 -12.08 -7.56 2.41
N ARG A 161 -13.21 -7.29 1.73
CA ARG A 161 -13.98 -6.06 1.95
C ARG A 161 -14.61 -6.01 3.35
N MET A 162 -15.04 -7.14 3.89
CA MET A 162 -15.53 -7.22 5.28
C MET A 162 -14.40 -6.87 6.27
N PHE A 163 -13.21 -7.41 6.04
CA PHE A 163 -12.01 -7.04 6.81
C PHE A 163 -11.71 -5.53 6.71
N ALA A 164 -11.74 -4.96 5.50
CA ALA A 164 -11.49 -3.54 5.28
C ALA A 164 -12.53 -2.63 5.98
N LEU A 165 -13.79 -3.05 6.05
CA LEU A 165 -14.85 -2.38 6.82
C LEU A 165 -14.60 -2.46 8.33
N ALA A 166 -14.17 -3.62 8.84
CA ALA A 166 -13.87 -3.82 10.26
C ALA A 166 -12.72 -2.93 10.75
N CYS A 167 -11.72 -2.67 9.90
CA CYS A 167 -10.58 -1.80 10.19
C CYS A 167 -10.96 -0.35 10.53
N VAL A 168 -12.12 0.15 10.06
CA VAL A 168 -12.60 1.51 10.34
C VAL A 168 -13.59 1.53 11.50
N ASN A 169 -14.37 0.47 11.69
CA ASN A 169 -15.32 0.38 12.79
C ASN A 169 -14.64 0.24 14.16
N SER A 170 -13.49 -0.43 14.21
CA SER A 170 -12.67 -0.51 15.43
C SER A 170 -12.16 0.87 15.92
N LYS A 171 -12.03 1.88 15.04
CA LYS A 171 -11.75 3.27 15.45
C LYS A 171 -12.97 3.98 16.05
N LYS A 172 -14.19 3.64 15.63
CA LYS A 172 -15.42 4.25 16.16
C LYS A 172 -15.75 3.76 17.57
N GLU A 173 -15.37 2.53 17.90
CA GLU A 173 -15.59 1.97 19.24
C GLU A 173 -14.58 2.51 20.25
N MET A 174 -13.27 2.57 19.92
CA MET A 174 -12.26 3.21 20.77
C MET A 174 -12.56 4.70 21.05
N ASN A 175 -12.98 5.47 20.04
CA ASN A 175 -13.32 6.88 20.23
C ASN A 175 -14.62 7.10 21.04
N ARG A 176 -15.48 6.08 21.18
CA ARG A 176 -16.68 6.16 22.03
C ARG A 176 -16.37 5.86 23.48
N GLU A 177 -15.42 4.98 23.77
CA GLU A 177 -15.02 4.63 25.14
C GLU A 177 -14.20 5.75 25.81
N GLU A 178 -13.39 6.51 25.07
CA GLU A 178 -12.63 7.65 25.62
C GLU A 178 -13.51 8.87 25.99
N VAL A 179 -14.72 9.00 25.44
CA VAL A 179 -15.63 10.13 25.71
C VAL A 179 -16.58 9.84 26.89
N VAL A 180 -16.58 8.60 27.41
CA VAL A 180 -17.45 8.15 28.51
C VAL A 180 -16.72 8.12 29.87
N CYS A 181 -15.45 8.56 29.93
CA CYS A 181 -14.68 8.72 31.18
C CYS A 181 -14.58 10.18 31.63
#